data_AF-A0A7Y5I1P2-F1
#
_entry.id   AF-A0A7Y5I1P2-F1
#
_cell.length_a   1.000
_cell.length_b   1.000
_cell.length_c   1.000
_cell.angle_alpha   90.00
_cell.angle_beta   90.00
_cell.angle_gamma   90.00
#
_symmetry.space_group_name_H-M   'P 1'
#
loop_
_entity.id
_entity.type
_entity.pdbx_description
1 polymer ?
#
loop_
_entity_poly.entity_id
_entity_poly.type
_entity_poly.pdbx_seq_one_letter_code
_entity_poly.pdbx_strand_id
1 'polypeptide(L)' 'MPSAPDADRRTATDRRSGRDRRNAEAGPPTPYERRRTIEPRQPEVAELDLSPEELEALGFTRAPGDSAP' A
#
# COMPACT_ATOMS: atom_id res chain seq x y z
N MET A 1 15.83 65.15 -3.68
CA MET A 1 16.12 63.73 -3.89
C MET A 1 14.95 62.92 -3.37
N PRO A 2 14.06 62.34 -4.21
CA PRO A 2 13.03 61.43 -3.71
C PRO A 2 13.61 60.02 -3.52
N SER A 3 13.32 59.42 -2.37
CA SER A 3 13.75 58.10 -1.90
C SER A 3 13.16 56.96 -2.74
N ALA A 4 13.90 55.85 -2.86
CA ALA A 4 13.57 54.65 -3.61
C ALA A 4 12.22 54.00 -3.18
N PRO A 5 11.50 53.32 -4.09
CA PRO A 5 10.23 52.70 -3.72
C PRO A 5 10.46 51.48 -2.82
N ASP A 6 9.73 51.44 -1.70
CA ASP A 6 9.64 50.31 -0.80
C ASP A 6 9.30 49.04 -1.60
N ALA A 7 10.23 48.07 -1.59
CA ALA A 7 10.00 46.76 -2.15
C ALA A 7 8.84 46.09 -1.38
N ASP A 8 7.69 46.02 -2.04
CA ASP A 8 6.44 45.54 -1.48
C ASP A 8 6.56 44.06 -1.07
N ARG A 9 6.79 43.82 0.23
CA ARG A 9 6.89 42.49 0.85
C ARG A 9 5.62 41.65 0.70
N ARG A 10 4.53 42.23 0.18
CA ARG A 10 3.26 41.54 -0.10
C ARG A 10 3.32 40.59 -1.31
N THR A 11 4.39 40.62 -2.09
CA THR A 11 4.55 39.80 -3.30
C THR A 11 4.94 38.33 -3.04
N ALA A 12 5.48 38.01 -1.87
CA ALA A 12 6.00 36.66 -1.59
C ALA A 12 4.90 35.57 -1.44
N THR A 13 3.64 35.97 -1.24
CA THR A 13 2.50 35.03 -1.09
C THR A 13 1.24 35.59 -1.73
N ASP A 14 1.32 35.99 -3.00
CA ASP A 14 0.13 36.32 -3.78
C ASP A 14 -0.72 35.05 -4.03
N ARG A 15 -1.65 34.78 -3.10
CA ARG A 15 -2.64 33.69 -3.19
C ARG A 15 -3.69 33.93 -4.27
N ARG A 16 -3.77 35.14 -4.86
CA ARG A 16 -4.71 35.51 -5.93
C ARG A 16 -4.11 35.37 -7.33
N SER A 17 -2.81 35.09 -7.43
CA SER A 17 -2.11 34.87 -8.71
C SER A 17 -2.68 33.73 -9.56
N GLY A 18 -3.57 32.90 -9.00
CA GLY A 18 -4.15 31.77 -9.72
C GLY A 18 -3.08 30.77 -10.18
N ARG A 19 -1.87 30.83 -9.60
CA ARG A 19 -0.81 29.84 -9.80
C ARG A 19 -1.25 28.56 -9.11
N ASP A 20 -2.11 27.90 -9.84
CA ASP A 20 -2.84 26.73 -9.45
C ASP A 20 -1.84 25.64 -9.08
N ARG A 21 -1.87 25.20 -7.82
CA ARG A 21 -1.06 24.04 -7.41
C ARG A 21 -1.36 22.81 -8.27
N ARG A 22 -2.50 22.77 -8.97
CA ARG A 22 -2.86 21.71 -9.93
C ARG A 22 -1.99 21.68 -11.19
N ASN A 23 -1.34 22.81 -11.55
CA ASN A 23 -0.40 22.88 -12.68
C ASN A 23 1.07 22.72 -12.25
N ALA A 24 1.34 22.43 -10.97
CA ALA A 24 2.67 22.06 -10.56
C ALA A 24 2.94 20.65 -11.08
N GLU A 25 3.71 20.56 -12.18
CA GLU A 25 4.19 19.29 -12.70
C GLU A 25 5.17 18.71 -11.67
N ALA A 26 4.64 17.89 -10.76
CA ALA A 26 5.43 17.05 -9.91
C ALA A 26 6.08 16.03 -10.85
N GLY A 27 7.36 16.26 -11.17
CA GLY A 27 8.13 15.40 -12.05
C GLY A 27 8.08 13.93 -11.64
N PRO A 28 8.69 13.03 -12.42
CA PRO A 28 8.61 11.59 -12.16
C PRO A 28 8.99 11.28 -10.70
N PRO A 29 8.21 10.44 -9.99
CA PRO A 29 8.49 10.11 -8.60
C PRO A 29 9.92 9.59 -8.47
N THR A 30 10.61 10.04 -7.43
CA THR A 30 11.99 9.63 -7.16
C THR A 30 12.04 8.10 -6.93
N PRO A 31 13.18 7.43 -7.17
CA PRO A 31 13.29 5.97 -6.95
C PRO A 31 12.87 5.52 -5.55
N TYR A 32 13.01 6.41 -4.56
CA TYR A 32 12.62 6.21 -3.16
C TYR A 32 11.10 6.19 -2.94
N GLU A 33 10.33 6.90 -3.77
CA GLU A 33 8.86 6.97 -3.70
C GLU A 33 8.18 5.78 -4.40
N ARG A 34 8.93 5.01 -5.18
CA ARG A 34 8.47 3.76 -5.77
C ARG A 34 8.60 2.63 -4.77
N ARG A 35 7.66 2.55 -3.82
CA ARG A 35 7.45 1.31 -3.05
C ARG A 35 7.09 0.18 -4.03
N ARG A 36 8.08 -0.66 -4.34
CA ARG A 36 7.96 -1.87 -5.17
C ARG A 36 7.88 -3.15 -4.35
N THR A 37 7.38 -3.08 -3.12
CA THR A 37 7.04 -4.31 -2.39
C THR A 37 5.65 -4.72 -2.82
N ILE A 38 5.54 -5.33 -3.99
CA ILE A 38 4.35 -6.10 -4.36
C ILE A 38 4.42 -7.34 -3.48
N GLU A 39 3.62 -7.39 -2.42
CA GLU A 39 3.48 -8.63 -1.66
C GLU A 39 2.93 -9.71 -2.60
N PRO A 40 3.49 -10.94 -2.56
CA PRO A 40 2.93 -12.06 -3.30
C PRO A 40 1.45 -12.21 -2.95
N ARG A 41 0.64 -12.61 -3.93
CA ARG A 41 -0.75 -12.99 -3.64
C ARG A 41 -0.74 -14.12 -2.62
N GLN A 42 -1.65 -14.04 -1.66
CA GLN A 42 -1.91 -15.15 -0.75
C GLN A 42 -2.33 -16.38 -1.58
N PRO A 43 -1.94 -17.60 -1.17
CA PRO A 43 -2.38 -18.81 -1.85
C PRO A 43 -3.91 -18.95 -1.77
N GLU A 44 -4.48 -19.59 -2.77
CA GLU A 44 -5.88 -20.00 -2.73
C GLU A 44 -6.05 -21.11 -1.69
N VAL A 45 -7.02 -20.94 -0.79
CA VAL A 45 -7.34 -21.91 0.27
C VAL A 45 -8.73 -22.46 0.01
N ALA A 46 -8.85 -23.79 0.07
CA ALA A 46 -10.12 -24.49 0.00
C ALA A 46 -10.21 -25.50 1.16
N GLU A 47 -11.39 -25.61 1.76
CA GLU A 47 -11.69 -26.64 2.75
C GLU A 47 -12.06 -27.93 2.01
N LEU A 48 -11.49 -29.05 2.45
CA LEU A 48 -11.71 -30.36 1.85
C LEU A 48 -12.33 -31.28 2.90
N ASP A 49 -13.52 -31.79 2.58
CA ASP A 49 -14.13 -32.87 3.33
C ASP A 49 -13.54 -34.20 2.84
N LEU A 50 -12.66 -34.78 3.65
CA LEU A 50 -12.00 -36.06 3.34
C LEU A 50 -12.67 -37.20 4.12
N SER A 51 -12.84 -38.34 3.45
CA SER A 51 -13.24 -39.57 4.11
C SER A 51 -12.12 -40.11 5.03
N PRO A 52 -12.45 -40.99 6.00
CA PRO A 52 -11.44 -41.60 6.86
C PRO A 52 -10.34 -42.33 6.08
N GLU A 53 -10.69 -43.03 5.00
CA GLU A 53 -9.73 -43.78 4.17
C GLU A 53 -8.74 -42.84 3.45
N GLU A 54 -9.22 -41.69 2.96
CA GLU A 54 -8.39 -40.67 2.32
C GLU A 54 -7.42 -40.01 3.30
N LEU A 55 -7.87 -39.79 4.54
CA LEU A 55 -7.03 -39.27 5.61
C LEU A 55 -5.92 -40.27 5.98
N GLU A 56 -6.24 -41.56 6.09
CA GLU A 56 -5.26 -42.61 6.33
C GLU A 56 -4.24 -42.71 5.19
N ALA A 57 -4.69 -42.61 3.93
CA ALA A 57 -3.80 -42.63 2.76
C ALA A 57 -2.82 -41.45 2.74
N LEU A 58 -3.21 -40.30 3.30
CA LEU A 58 -2.35 -39.13 3.50
C LEU A 58 -1.44 -39.25 4.74
N GLY A 59 -1.55 -40.35 5.50
CA GLY A 59 -0.74 -40.59 6.69
C GLY A 59 -1.29 -39.95 7.96
N PHE A 60 -2.52 -39.43 7.95
CA PHE A 60 -3.21 -38.98 9.16
C PHE A 60 -3.79 -40.19 9.89
N THR A 61 -2.91 -41.00 10.49
CA THR A 61 -3.34 -42.12 11.32
C THR A 61 -3.77 -41.62 12.68
N ARG A 62 -4.97 -42.00 13.10
CA ARG A 62 -5.50 -41.66 14.42
C ARG A 62 -4.60 -42.20 15.54
N ALA A 63 -4.33 -41.38 16.55
CA ALA A 63 -3.60 -41.84 17.73
C ALA A 63 -4.41 -42.92 18.48
N PRO A 64 -3.78 -43.98 19.00
CA PRO A 64 -4.49 -44.99 19.78
C PRO A 64 -5.07 -44.35 21.05
N GLY A 65 -6.39 -44.41 21.21
CA GLY A 65 -7.13 -43.84 22.35
C GLY A 65 -7.91 -42.57 22.04
N ASP A 66 -7.78 -42.04 20.83
CA ASP A 66 -8.67 -41.00 20.35
C ASP A 66 -10.01 -41.69 19.99
N SER A 67 -11.08 -41.39 20.73
CA SER A 67 -12.46 -41.80 20.45
C SER A 67 -13.25 -40.54 20.16
N ALA A 68 -13.91 -40.48 19.00
CA ALA A 68 -14.65 -39.28 18.60
C ALA A 68 -15.87 -39.17 19.53
N PRO A 69 -16.30 -37.96 19.92
CA PRO A 69 -17.51 -37.81 20.71
C PRO A 69 -18.74 -38.36 19.97
#